data_AF-A0A3S0XCZ2-F1
#
_entry.id   AF-A0A3S0XCZ2-F1
#
_cell.length_a   1.000
_cell.length_b   1.000
_cell.length_c   1.000
_cell.angle_alpha   90.00
_cell.angle_beta   90.00
_cell.angle_gamma   90.00
#
_symmetry.space_group_name_H-M   'P 1'
#
loop_
_entity.id
_entity.type
_entity.pdbx_description
1 polymer ?
#
loop_
_entity_poly.entity_id
_entity_poly.type
_entity_poly.pdbx_seq_one_letter_code
_entity_poly.pdbx_strand_id
1 'polypeptide(L)'
;MSADSDALRAPEGRPAATLGGLAVRAAGRGWSSLRWFVTSMMGDTAYATYVEHHTRTHPDTPVPDERTFWRERFAEQDRTPGSRCC
;
A
#
# COMPACT_ATOMS: atom_id res chain seq x y z
N MET A 1 42.24 -50.87 13.02
CA MET A 1 41.18 -50.73 14.04
C MET A 1 40.42 -49.46 13.67
N SER A 2 39.42 -49.62 12.81
CA SER A 2 38.46 -48.57 12.46
C SER A 2 37.70 -48.15 13.71
N ALA A 3 37.39 -46.87 13.81
CA ALA A 3 36.03 -46.37 13.96
C ALA A 3 36.08 -44.95 14.55
N ASP A 4 35.61 -44.02 13.74
CA ASP A 4 34.69 -42.99 14.19
C ASP A 4 35.14 -42.06 15.33
N SER A 5 36.05 -41.14 15.01
CA SER A 5 36.11 -39.84 15.72
C SER A 5 35.40 -38.71 14.97
N ASP A 6 34.78 -39.00 13.82
CA ASP A 6 34.02 -38.02 13.01
C ASP A 6 32.54 -37.86 13.46
N ALA A 7 32.08 -38.66 14.42
CA ALA A 7 30.65 -38.74 14.77
C ALA A 7 30.17 -37.73 15.83
N LEU A 8 31.01 -36.80 16.28
CA LEU A 8 30.62 -35.80 17.30
C LEU A 8 30.83 -34.35 16.85
N ARG A 9 30.73 -34.08 15.54
CA ARG A 9 30.34 -32.74 15.09
C ARG A 9 28.83 -32.58 15.31
N ALA A 10 28.47 -31.99 16.44
CA ALA A 10 27.12 -31.55 16.73
C ALA A 10 26.58 -30.74 15.53
N PRO A 11 25.33 -30.99 15.07
CA PRO A 11 24.75 -30.16 14.03
C PRO A 11 24.59 -28.74 14.57
N GLU A 12 25.44 -27.87 14.05
CA GLU A 12 25.46 -26.43 14.28
C GLU A 12 24.06 -25.86 14.06
N GLY A 13 23.66 -24.98 14.98
CA GLY A 13 22.29 -24.48 15.11
C GLY A 13 21.68 -24.06 13.78
N ARG A 14 20.58 -24.72 13.41
CA ARG A 14 19.75 -24.29 12.28
C ARG A 14 19.23 -22.90 12.63
N PRO A 15 19.56 -21.84 11.87
CA PRO A 15 19.13 -20.50 12.24
C PRO A 15 17.60 -20.43 12.12
N ALA A 16 16.92 -20.28 13.25
CA ALA A 16 15.50 -19.92 13.31
C ALA A 16 15.19 -18.60 12.55
N ALA A 17 16.22 -17.88 12.10
CA ALA A 17 16.15 -16.65 11.31
C ALA A 17 15.45 -16.81 9.95
N THR A 18 15.40 -18.00 9.35
CA THR A 18 14.84 -18.16 7.99
C THR A 18 13.30 -18.20 7.97
N LEU A 19 12.66 -18.76 9.00
CA LEU A 19 11.20 -18.84 9.08
C LEU A 19 10.59 -17.48 9.46
N GLY A 20 11.22 -16.75 10.39
CA GLY A 20 10.78 -15.41 10.80
C GLY A 20 10.83 -14.40 9.65
N GLY A 21 11.89 -14.40 8.85
CA GLY A 21 12.04 -13.48 7.72
C GLY A 21 11.05 -13.71 6.57
N LEU A 22 10.60 -14.94 6.34
CA LEU A 22 9.57 -15.26 5.35
C LEU A 22 8.18 -14.90 5.86
N ALA A 23 7.89 -15.16 7.14
CA ALA A 23 6.64 -14.77 7.78
C ALA A 23 6.46 -13.24 7.79
N VAL A 24 7.50 -12.47 8.10
CA VAL A 24 7.47 -11.00 8.05
C VAL A 24 7.21 -10.49 6.63
N ARG A 25 7.82 -11.09 5.60
CA ARG A 25 7.57 -10.72 4.20
C ARG A 25 6.15 -11.08 3.74
N ALA A 26 5.62 -12.22 4.16
CA ALA A 26 4.25 -12.64 3.85
C ALA A 26 3.22 -11.71 4.54
N ALA A 27 3.44 -11.41 5.83
CA ALA A 27 2.62 -10.47 6.58
C ALA A 27 2.67 -9.05 5.99
N GLY A 28 3.87 -8.59 5.58
CA GLY A 28 4.04 -7.31 4.89
C GLY A 28 3.24 -7.24 3.60
N ARG A 29 3.26 -8.29 2.76
CA ARG A 29 2.46 -8.33 1.53
C ARG A 29 0.96 -8.35 1.81
N GLY A 30 0.49 -9.12 2.78
CA GLY A 30 -0.92 -9.14 3.18
C GLY A 30 -1.40 -7.77 3.68
N TRP A 31 -0.57 -7.11 4.49
CA TRP A 31 -0.84 -5.75 4.99
C TRP A 31 -0.89 -4.72 3.85
N SER A 32 0.04 -4.75 2.91
CA SER A 32 0.03 -3.84 1.75
C SER A 32 -1.23 -4.00 0.90
N SER A 33 -1.68 -5.23 0.66
CA SER A 33 -2.91 -5.50 -0.10
C SER A 33 -4.15 -5.01 0.63
N LEU A 34 -4.24 -5.24 1.95
CA LEU A 34 -5.35 -4.73 2.76
C LEU A 34 -5.36 -3.21 2.78
N ARG A 35 -4.20 -2.58 2.95
CA ARG A 35 -4.06 -1.11 2.90
C ARG A 35 -4.54 -0.57 1.56
N TRP A 36 -4.06 -1.12 0.45
CA TRP A 36 -4.47 -0.71 -0.90
C TRP A 36 -6.00 -0.82 -1.08
N PHE A 37 -6.59 -1.93 -0.62
CA PHE A 37 -8.03 -2.16 -0.72
C PHE A 37 -8.82 -1.12 0.10
N VAL A 38 -8.43 -0.89 1.36
CA VAL A 38 -9.08 0.10 2.23
C VAL A 38 -8.92 1.51 1.66
N THR A 39 -7.72 1.91 1.24
CA THR A 39 -7.49 3.26 0.69
C THR A 39 -8.21 3.47 -0.65
N SER A 40 -8.35 2.41 -1.46
CA SER A 40 -9.10 2.49 -2.71
C SER A 40 -10.61 2.58 -2.47
N MET A 41 -11.13 1.87 -1.46
CA MET A 41 -12.55 1.90 -1.11
C MET A 41 -12.96 3.22 -0.42
N MET A 42 -12.13 3.71 0.50
CA MET A 42 -12.39 4.95 1.25
C MET A 42 -12.25 6.21 0.38
N GLY A 43 -11.65 6.08 -0.82
CA GLY A 43 -11.44 7.21 -1.72
C GLY A 43 -10.20 8.04 -1.38
N ASP A 44 -9.31 7.54 -0.52
CA ASP A 44 -8.01 8.18 -0.22
C ASP A 44 -7.13 8.26 -1.48
N THR A 45 -7.40 7.42 -2.49
CA THR A 45 -6.72 7.44 -3.79
C THR A 45 -7.28 8.47 -4.78
N ALA A 46 -8.29 9.25 -4.40
CA ALA A 46 -8.95 10.22 -5.28
C ALA A 46 -7.97 11.31 -5.76
N TYR A 47 -7.09 11.81 -4.89
CA TYR A 47 -6.08 12.79 -5.28
C TYR A 47 -5.07 12.19 -6.26
N ALA A 48 -4.52 11.01 -5.97
CA ALA A 48 -3.56 10.35 -6.86
C ALA A 48 -4.15 10.09 -8.25
N THR A 49 -5.39 9.60 -8.31
CA THR A 49 -6.14 9.41 -9.56
C THR A 49 -6.36 10.73 -10.30
N TYR A 50 -6.67 11.80 -9.57
CA TYR A 50 -6.81 13.14 -10.14
C TYR A 50 -5.50 13.65 -10.72
N VAL A 51 -4.36 13.48 -10.03
CA VAL A 51 -3.04 13.88 -10.54
C VAL A 51 -2.68 13.09 -11.81
N GLU A 52 -2.92 11.78 -11.82
CA GLU A 52 -2.67 10.93 -12.99
C GLU A 52 -3.54 11.35 -14.19
N HIS A 53 -4.83 11.65 -13.94
CA HIS A 53 -5.71 12.17 -14.98
C HIS A 53 -5.30 13.56 -15.45
N HIS A 54 -4.97 14.46 -14.52
CA HIS A 54 -4.59 15.83 -14.80
C HIS A 54 -3.29 15.90 -15.60
N THR A 55 -2.28 15.10 -15.24
CA THR A 55 -1.01 15.03 -15.98
C THR A 55 -1.20 14.49 -17.40
N ARG A 56 -2.17 13.60 -17.63
CA ARG A 56 -2.53 13.10 -18.97
C ARG A 56 -3.32 14.09 -19.79
N THR A 57 -4.30 14.77 -19.19
CA THR A 57 -5.25 15.64 -19.90
C THR A 57 -4.73 17.08 -20.03
N HIS A 58 -3.96 17.55 -19.05
CA HIS A 58 -3.47 18.91 -18.92
C HIS A 58 -1.98 18.93 -18.53
N PRO A 59 -1.08 18.55 -19.47
CA PRO A 59 0.36 18.52 -19.20
C PRO A 59 0.96 19.90 -18.92
N ASP A 60 0.35 20.97 -19.44
CA ASP A 60 0.88 22.35 -19.34
C ASP A 60 0.36 23.12 -18.11
N THR A 61 -0.59 22.56 -17.36
CA THR A 61 -1.17 23.20 -16.18
C THR A 61 -0.56 22.59 -14.92
N PRO A 62 -0.17 23.39 -13.90
CA PRO A 62 0.30 22.85 -12.64
C PRO A 62 -0.83 22.13 -11.89
N VAL A 63 -0.51 20.96 -11.33
CA VAL A 63 -1.44 20.18 -10.50
C VAL A 63 -1.68 20.93 -9.17
N PRO A 64 -2.93 21.15 -8.74
CA PRO A 64 -3.24 21.80 -7.47
C PRO A 64 -2.76 20.96 -6.27
N ASP A 65 -2.52 21.64 -5.15
CA ASP A 65 -2.20 20.99 -3.89
C ASP A 65 -3.39 20.16 -3.38
N GLU A 66 -3.08 19.09 -2.65
CA GLU A 66 -4.08 18.13 -2.16
C GLU A 66 -5.18 18.79 -1.32
N ARG A 67 -4.83 19.79 -0.51
CA ARG A 67 -5.81 20.50 0.34
C ARG A 67 -6.77 21.34 -0.50
N THR A 68 -6.27 21.99 -1.54
CA THR A 68 -7.10 22.76 -2.49
C THR A 68 -8.00 21.84 -3.29
N PHE A 69 -7.51 20.69 -3.75
CA PHE A 69 -8.33 19.67 -4.40
C PHE A 69 -9.52 19.25 -3.52
N TRP A 70 -9.28 18.91 -2.26
CA TRP A 70 -10.36 18.49 -1.36
C TRP A 70 -11.35 19.62 -1.06
N ARG A 71 -10.87 20.84 -0.85
CA ARG A 71 -11.72 22.02 -0.67
C ARG A 71 -12.66 22.24 -1.86
N GLU A 72 -12.12 22.20 -3.08
CA GLU A 72 -12.90 22.41 -4.30
C GLU A 72 -13.91 21.28 -4.51
N ARG A 73 -13.50 20.03 -4.24
CA ARG A 73 -14.36 18.86 -4.34
C ARG A 73 -15.56 18.93 -3.40
N PHE A 74 -15.35 19.30 -2.14
CA PHE A 74 -16.45 19.46 -1.19
C PHE A 74 -17.34 20.66 -1.56
N ALA A 75 -16.74 21.77 -1.97
CA ALA A 75 -17.50 22.93 -2.42
C ALA A 75 -18.36 22.61 -3.65
N GLU A 76 -17.88 21.77 -4.57
CA GLU A 76 -18.67 21.30 -5.71
C GLU A 76 -19.81 20.36 -5.28
N GLN A 77 -19.58 19.47 -4.33
CA GLN A 77 -20.65 18.63 -3.76
C GLN A 77 -21.72 19.44 -3.04
N ASP A 78 -21.34 20.53 -2.37
CA ASP A 78 -22.27 21.45 -1.72
C ASP A 78 -23.07 22.28 -2.73
N ARG A 79 -22.43 22.74 -3.81
CA ARG A 79 -23.08 23.51 -4.89
C ARG A 79 -24.00 22.67 -5.76
N THR A 80 -23.60 21.44 -6.03
CA THR A 80 -24.35 20.48 -6.83
C THR A 80 -24.76 19.30 -5.94
N PRO A 81 -25.72 19.50 -5.00
CA PRO A 81 -26.27 18.38 -4.29
C PRO A 81 -26.94 17.48 -5.33
N GLY A 82 -26.38 16.29 -5.58
CA GLY A 82 -26.97 15.31 -6.49
C GLY A 82 -28.43 15.02 -6.13
N SER A 83 -29.15 14.31 -6.99
CA SER A 83 -30.59 14.03 -6.87
C SER A 83 -31.01 13.78 -5.42
N ARG A 84 -31.47 14.83 -4.74
CA ARG A 84 -32.03 14.69 -3.41
C ARG A 84 -33.38 14.04 -3.64
N CYS A 85 -33.63 12.95 -2.93
CA CYS A 85 -34.93 12.31 -2.91
C CYS A 85 -35.92 13.29 -2.27
N CYS A 86 -36.45 14.19 -3.09
CA CYS A 86 -37.64 14.95 -2.83
C CYS A 86 -38.71 14.38 -3.76
#